data_AF-A0A7C5KV60-F1
#
_entry.id   AF-A0A7C5KV60-F1
#
_cell.length_a   1.000
_cell.length_b   1.000
_cell.length_c   1.000
_cell.angle_alpha   90.00
_cell.angle_beta   90.00
_cell.angle_gamma   90.00
#
_symmetry.space_group_name_H-M   'P 1'
#
loop_
_entity.id
_entity.type
_entity.pdbx_description
1 polymer ?
#
loop_
_entity_poly.entity_id
_entity_poly.type
_entity_poly.pdbx_seq_one_letter_code
_entity_poly.pdbx_strand_id
1 'polypeptide(L)' 'DRYFPDLDRENADLAIWGKVARPGQKLEPGDRVEILRPLIADPKEVRRRRAAEGKRMKKGGGEVETKTAGAKD' A
#
# COMPACT_ATOMS: atom_id res chain seq x y z
N ASP A 1 -6.03 4.97 25.71
CA ASP A 1 -5.63 5.05 24.29
C ASP A 1 -4.15 4.80 24.09
N ARG A 2 -3.81 4.11 23.00
CA ARG A 2 -2.43 3.85 22.61
C ARG A 2 -2.08 4.81 21.46
N TYR A 3 -1.04 5.61 21.64
CA TYR A 3 -0.59 6.61 20.67
C TYR A 3 0.45 6.01 19.71
N PHE A 4 0.31 6.31 18.42
CA PHE A 4 1.20 5.83 17.36
C PHE A 4 1.67 7.03 16.52
N PRO A 5 2.81 7.66 16.85
CA PRO A 5 3.23 8.93 16.26
C PRO A 5 3.50 8.85 14.76
N ASP A 6 3.98 7.70 14.27
CA ASP A 6 4.36 7.52 12.87
C ASP A 6 3.19 7.05 11.97
N LEU A 7 1.97 6.96 12.52
CA LEU A 7 0.79 6.51 11.81
C LEU A 7 -0.12 7.69 11.48
N ASP A 8 -0.17 8.06 10.20
CA ASP A 8 -1.21 8.93 9.68
C ASP A 8 -2.51 8.13 9.49
N ARG A 9 -3.46 8.28 10.43
CA ARG A 9 -4.71 7.51 10.43
C ARG A 9 -5.75 8.06 9.46
N GLU A 10 -5.65 9.34 9.10
CA GLU A 10 -6.63 10.01 8.26
C GLU A 10 -6.37 9.72 6.78
N ASN A 11 -5.10 9.57 6.39
CA ASN A 11 -4.72 9.40 4.99
C ASN A 11 -4.19 8.01 4.63
N ALA A 12 -4.11 7.07 5.58
CA ALA A 12 -3.63 5.73 5.27
C ALA A 12 -4.64 4.95 4.39
N ASP A 13 -4.14 4.37 3.30
CA ASP A 13 -4.92 3.40 2.52
C ASP A 13 -5.21 2.17 3.37
N LEU A 14 -6.46 1.70 3.32
CA LEU A 14 -6.91 0.53 4.05
C LEU A 14 -7.18 -0.63 3.10
N ALA A 15 -7.05 -1.85 3.61
CA ALA A 15 -7.45 -3.05 2.91
C ALA A 15 -8.26 -3.98 3.81
N ILE A 16 -9.11 -4.78 3.18
CA ILE A 16 -9.80 -5.91 3.81
C ILE A 16 -9.35 -7.17 3.08
N TRP A 17 -8.71 -8.08 3.80
CA TRP A 17 -8.16 -9.32 3.26
C TRP A 17 -7.30 -9.11 2.00
N GLY A 18 -6.34 -8.17 2.05
CA GLY A 18 -5.42 -7.87 0.95
C GLY A 18 -6.01 -7.12 -0.25
N LYS A 19 -7.29 -6.69 -0.18
CA LYS A 19 -7.94 -5.89 -1.21
C LYS A 19 -8.17 -4.47 -0.70
N VAL A 20 -7.80 -3.46 -1.49
CA VAL A 20 -8.00 -2.04 -1.14
C VAL A 20 -9.48 -1.80 -0.82
N ALA A 21 -9.73 -1.25 0.36
CA ALA A 21 -11.06 -0.90 0.85
C ALA A 21 -11.44 0.51 0.39
N ARG A 22 -12.73 0.74 0.15
CA ARG A 22 -13.22 2.09 -0.17
C ARG A 22 -13.42 2.91 1.11
N PRO A 23 -13.21 4.24 1.08
CA PRO A 23 -13.61 5.11 2.17
C PRO A 23 -15.09 4.90 2.54
N GLY A 24 -15.38 4.76 3.84
CA GLY A 24 -16.75 4.57 4.34
C GLY A 24 -17.36 3.18 4.09
N GLN A 25 -16.59 2.20 3.58
CA GLN A 25 -17.06 0.82 3.47
C GLN A 25 -17.45 0.26 4.85
N LYS A 26 -18.67 -0.28 4.97
CA LYS A 26 -19.12 -0.96 6.18
C LYS A 26 -18.33 -2.24 6.39
N LEU A 27 -17.95 -2.50 7.64
CA LEU A 27 -17.27 -3.73 8.05
C LEU A 27 -18.28 -4.80 8.42
N GLU A 28 -17.98 -6.04 8.07
CA GLU A 28 -18.72 -7.22 8.50
C GLU A 28 -17.97 -7.93 9.66
N PRO A 29 -18.68 -8.69 10.50
CA PRO A 29 -18.05 -9.49 11.54
C PRO A 29 -16.99 -10.44 10.96
N GLY A 30 -15.76 -10.35 11.50
CA GLY A 30 -14.63 -11.18 11.05
C GLY A 30 -13.77 -10.54 9.95
N ASP A 31 -14.09 -9.35 9.48
CA ASP A 31 -13.21 -8.62 8.57
C ASP A 31 -11.86 -8.30 9.23
N ARG A 32 -10.78 -8.57 8.50
CA ARG A 32 -9.45 -8.13 8.86
C ARG A 32 -9.14 -6.82 8.15
N VAL A 33 -9.10 -5.74 8.92
CA VAL A 33 -8.66 -4.43 8.44
C VAL A 33 -7.13 -4.36 8.49
N GLU A 34 -6.55 -3.97 7.37
CA GLU A 34 -5.11 -3.84 7.16
C GLU A 34 -4.81 -2.37 6.85
N ILE A 35 -3.78 -1.81 7.49
CA ILE A 35 -3.27 -0.46 7.20
C ILE A 35 -2.12 -0.61 6.21
N LEU A 36 -2.31 -0.15 4.98
CA LEU A 36 -1.28 -0.23 3.94
C LEU A 36 -0.23 0.86 4.15
N ARG A 37 1.03 0.50 3.91
CA ARG A 37 2.14 1.46 3.92
C ARG A 37 2.58 1.75 2.48
N PRO A 38 2.83 3.02 2.13
CA PRO A 38 3.39 3.38 0.84
C PRO A 38 4.70 2.65 0.59
N LEU A 39 4.98 2.36 -0.68
CA LEU A 39 6.25 1.80 -1.08
C LEU A 39 7.36 2.86 -0.92
N ILE A 40 8.45 2.49 -0.25
CA ILE A 40 9.59 3.39 -0.02
C ILE A 40 10.38 3.62 -1.33
N ALA A 41 10.36 2.66 -2.24
CA ALA A 41 11.07 2.74 -3.51
C ALA A 41 10.23 2.14 -4.63
N ASP A 42 10.35 2.72 -5.83
CA ASP A 42 9.72 2.18 -7.02
C ASP A 42 10.24 0.75 -7.29
N PRO A 43 9.36 -0.26 -7.38
CA PRO A 43 9.78 -1.64 -7.59
C PRO A 43 10.58 -1.85 -8.88
N LYS A 44 10.27 -1.12 -9.95
CA LYS A 44 11.00 -1.18 -11.24
C LYS A 44 12.39 -0.59 -11.10
N GLU A 45 12.54 0.51 -10.36
CA GLU A 45 13.85 1.08 -10.10
C GLU A 45 14.71 0.14 -9.23
N VAL A 46 14.13 -0.40 -8.15
CA VAL A 46 14.82 -1.40 -7.32
C VAL A 46 15.20 -2.61 -8.18
N ARG A 47 14.31 -3.04 -9.08
CA ARG A 47 14.56 -4.12 -10.05
C ARG A 47 15.78 -3.82 -10.92
N ARG A 48 15.80 -2.64 -11.55
CA ARG A 48 16.90 -2.16 -12.41
C ARG A 48 18.23 -2.11 -11.65
N ARG A 49 18.25 -1.56 -10.44
CA ARG A 49 19.48 -1.43 -9.62
C ARG A 49 20.08 -2.79 -9.31
N ARG A 50 19.30 -3.76 -8.79
CA ARG A 50 19.93 -5.05 -8.45
C ARG A 50 20.29 -5.91 -9.67
N ALA A 51 19.63 -5.72 -10.82
CA ALA A 51 20.04 -6.36 -12.07
C ALA A 51 21.44 -5.89 -12.51
N ALA A 52 21.71 -4.58 -12.42
CA ALA A 52 23.04 -4.03 -12.66
C ALA A 52 24.10 -4.56 -11.67
N GLU A 53 23.70 -4.85 -10.41
CA GLU A 53 24.55 -5.48 -9.40
C GLU A 53 24.68 -7.02 -9.54
N GLY A 54 24.10 -7.63 -10.58
CA GLY A 54 24.17 -9.09 -10.83
C GLY A 54 23.37 -9.97 -9.86
N LYS A 55 22.46 -9.39 -9.06
CA LYS A 55 21.67 -10.14 -8.06
C LYS A 55 20.36 -10.65 -8.66
N ARG A 56 20.12 -11.97 -8.58
CA ARG A 56 18.86 -12.61 -9.03
C ARG A 56 17.68 -12.23 -8.12
N MET A 57 16.50 -11.96 -8.69
CA MET A 57 15.29 -11.64 -7.93
C MET A 57 14.29 -12.80 -7.89
N LYS A 58 13.61 -12.96 -6.74
CA LYS A 58 12.35 -13.73 -6.64
C LYS A 58 11.21 -12.94 -7.28
N LYS A 59 10.32 -13.62 -8.03
CA LYS A 59 9.11 -13.03 -8.62
C LYS A 59 8.20 -12.52 -7.49
N GLY A 60 7.87 -11.23 -7.48
CA GLY A 60 6.96 -10.66 -6.50
C GLY A 60 6.39 -9.30 -6.93
N GLY A 61 5.09 -9.11 -6.68
CA GLY A 61 4.36 -7.84 -6.73
C GLY A 61 3.56 -7.62 -8.02
N GLY A 62 2.23 -7.77 -7.93
CA GLY A 62 1.28 -7.26 -8.93
C GLY A 62 1.20 -5.73 -8.91
N GLU A 63 0.61 -5.17 -9.96
CA GLU A 63 0.47 -3.73 -10.19
C GLU A 63 -0.40 -3.08 -9.10
N VAL A 64 0.13 -2.09 -8.39
CA VAL A 64 -0.63 -1.28 -7.44
C VAL A 64 -0.98 0.02 -8.16
N GLU A 65 -2.22 0.14 -8.63
CA GLU A 65 -2.73 1.39 -9.18
C GLU A 65 -2.86 2.42 -8.06
N THR A 66 -1.95 3.39 -8.01
CA THR A 66 -2.12 4.61 -7.22
C THR A 66 -3.18 5.47 -7.90
N LYS A 67 -4.40 5.53 -7.35
CA LYS A 67 -5.38 6.56 -7.74
C LYS A 67 -5.04 7.85 -7.01
N THR A 68 -4.36 8.76 -7.71
CA THR A 68 -4.26 10.17 -7.32
C THR A 68 -5.67 10.74 -7.23
N ALA A 69 -6.05 11.25 -6.05
CA ALA A 69 -7.28 12.01 -5.86
C ALA A 69 -7.18 13.30 -6.68
N GLY A 70 -7.87 13.35 -7.82
CA GLY A 70 -8.05 14.56 -8.60
C GLY A 70 -8.94 15.54 -7.84
N ALA A 71 -8.39 16.73 -7.57
CA ALA A 71 -9.16 17.92 -7.27
C ALA A 71 -10.26 18.10 -8.33
N LYS A 72 -11.48 18.40 -7.89
CA LYS A 72 -12.54 18.91 -8.74
C LYS A 72 -12.88 20.31 -8.25
N ASP A 73 -12.69 21.28 -9.14
CA ASP A 73 -13.43 22.55 -9.16
C ASP A 73 -14.93 22.31 -9.40
#